data_AF-A0A937Z738-F1
#
_entry.id   AF-A0A937Z738-F1
#
_cell.length_a   1.000
_cell.length_b   1.000
_cell.length_c   1.000
_cell.angle_alpha   90.00
_cell.angle_beta   90.00
_cell.angle_gamma   90.00
#
_symmetry.space_group_name_H-M   'P 1'
#
loop_
_entity.id
_entity.type
_entity.pdbx_description
1 polymer ?
#
loop_
_entity_poly.entity_id
_entity_poly.type
_entity_poly.pdbx_seq_one_letter_code
_entity_poly.pdbx_strand_id
1 'polypeptide(L)'
;MSRCPLLTDLTQQALALWASPEQERRRRLWADHFNGRTREVPVSCAMFQGWQDLVWQQIIPEETFHHKDEMARTLEAHLCHRLWRAEHIPDDTPLDPTFALHALPAMAPDELWGVPLAFESTGQAGGAYKPVPPLQDPADIAKLRAPTFRADEASVARQREQVHDLLGEALPLAERADALHNGPFEWAVRLRGMDNLLLDVYDRPEWLKELMAFLQGAIVA
;
A
#
# COMPACT_ATOMS: atom_id res chain seq x y z
N MET A 1 15.54 -17.98 -17.67
CA MET A 1 16.53 -17.93 -16.56
C MET A 1 16.33 -19.17 -15.69
N SER A 2 17.37 -19.66 -14.99
CA SER A 2 17.21 -20.80 -14.08
C SER A 2 16.42 -20.34 -12.84
N ARG A 3 15.50 -21.18 -12.33
CA ARG A 3 14.73 -20.89 -11.11
C ARG A 3 15.66 -20.47 -9.97
N CYS A 4 15.27 -19.46 -9.19
CA CYS A 4 16.07 -19.00 -8.05
C CYS A 4 15.87 -19.94 -6.84
N PRO A 5 16.92 -20.65 -6.36
CA PRO A 5 16.76 -21.60 -5.26
C PRO A 5 16.32 -20.94 -3.95
N LEU A 6 16.85 -19.76 -3.63
CA LEU A 6 16.48 -19.01 -2.43
C LEU A 6 15.02 -18.60 -2.44
N LEU A 7 14.54 -17.98 -3.52
CA LEU A 7 13.14 -17.56 -3.62
C LEU A 7 12.20 -18.77 -3.62
N THR A 8 12.62 -19.88 -4.24
CA THR A 8 11.85 -21.13 -4.25
C THR A 8 11.69 -21.67 -2.83
N ASP A 9 12.77 -21.70 -2.05
CA ASP A 9 12.76 -22.15 -0.65
C ASP A 9 11.87 -21.24 0.22
N LEU A 10 12.04 -19.91 0.14
CA LEU A 10 11.19 -18.95 0.86
C LEU A 10 9.70 -19.11 0.51
N THR A 11 9.40 -19.35 -0.77
CA THR A 11 8.02 -19.59 -1.24
C THR A 11 7.46 -20.87 -0.62
N GLN A 12 8.23 -21.95 -0.59
CA GLN A 12 7.82 -23.21 0.02
C GLN A 12 7.58 -23.07 1.52
N GLN A 13 8.45 -22.36 2.23
CA GLN A 13 8.27 -22.06 3.66
C GLN A 13 6.98 -21.26 3.89
N ALA A 14 6.73 -20.21 3.12
CA ALA A 14 5.54 -19.38 3.26
C ALA A 14 4.25 -20.16 2.99
N LEU A 15 4.24 -21.02 1.96
CA LEU A 15 3.10 -21.88 1.62
C LEU A 15 2.86 -22.96 2.68
N ALA A 16 3.94 -23.58 3.19
CA ALA A 16 3.83 -24.56 4.27
C ALA A 16 3.26 -23.92 5.54
N LEU A 17 3.73 -22.73 5.90
CA LEU A 17 3.22 -21.99 7.07
C LEU A 17 1.76 -21.58 6.85
N TRP A 18 1.41 -21.06 5.68
CA TRP A 18 0.02 -20.74 5.29
C TRP A 18 -0.93 -21.94 5.46
N ALA A 19 -0.49 -23.14 5.11
CA ALA A 19 -1.26 -24.37 5.22
C ALA A 19 -1.32 -24.93 6.67
N SER A 20 -0.62 -24.34 7.62
CA SER A 20 -0.60 -24.83 9.01
C SER A 20 -1.96 -24.67 9.71
N PRO A 21 -2.26 -25.52 10.71
CA PRO A 21 -3.49 -25.40 11.50
C PRO A 21 -3.66 -24.06 12.21
N GLU A 22 -2.55 -23.44 12.64
CA GLU A 22 -2.59 -22.14 13.31
C GLU A 22 -2.96 -21.02 12.33
N GLN A 23 -2.41 -21.01 11.12
CA GLN A 23 -2.80 -20.03 10.11
C GLN A 23 -4.26 -20.22 9.65
N GLU A 24 -4.73 -21.46 9.58
CA GLU A 24 -6.15 -21.75 9.36
C GLU A 24 -7.03 -21.23 10.49
N ARG A 25 -6.63 -21.41 11.75
CA ARG A 25 -7.32 -20.85 12.92
C ARG A 25 -7.41 -19.31 12.82
N ARG A 26 -6.29 -18.64 12.52
CA ARG A 26 -6.23 -17.17 12.36
C ARG A 26 -7.17 -16.69 11.25
N ARG A 27 -7.13 -17.32 10.07
CA ARG A 27 -8.05 -16.98 8.97
C ARG A 27 -9.52 -17.10 9.39
N ARG A 28 -9.89 -18.19 10.07
CA ARG A 28 -11.25 -18.39 10.57
C ARG A 28 -11.63 -17.35 11.61
N LEU A 29 -10.74 -17.05 12.56
CA LEU A 29 -10.96 -16.04 13.58
C LEU A 29 -11.26 -14.66 12.95
N TRP A 30 -10.44 -14.23 11.99
CA TRP A 30 -10.66 -12.97 11.29
C TRP A 30 -11.94 -12.98 10.46
N ALA A 31 -12.20 -14.07 9.72
CA ALA A 31 -13.43 -14.20 8.95
C ALA A 31 -14.67 -14.15 9.86
N ASP A 32 -14.67 -14.88 10.98
CA ASP A 32 -15.77 -14.88 11.93
C ASP A 32 -15.92 -13.52 12.63
N HIS A 33 -14.82 -12.84 12.95
CA HIS A 33 -14.84 -11.50 13.54
C HIS A 33 -15.52 -10.50 12.60
N PHE A 34 -15.10 -10.43 11.33
CA PHE A 34 -15.71 -9.53 10.34
C PHE A 34 -17.18 -9.89 10.03
N ASN A 35 -17.58 -11.14 10.20
CA ASN A 35 -18.96 -11.58 10.02
C ASN A 35 -19.81 -11.52 11.31
N GLY A 36 -19.26 -11.03 12.44
CA GLY A 36 -19.96 -10.97 13.72
C GLY A 36 -20.33 -12.34 14.32
N ARG A 37 -19.58 -13.40 13.96
CA ARG A 37 -19.83 -14.80 14.35
C ARG A 37 -19.04 -15.25 15.59
N THR A 38 -18.13 -14.43 16.08
CA THR A 38 -17.32 -14.72 17.27
C THR A 38 -17.30 -13.54 18.24
N ARG A 39 -17.04 -13.82 19.51
CA ARG A 39 -16.74 -12.83 20.56
C ARG A 39 -15.24 -12.71 20.84
N GLU A 40 -14.44 -13.60 20.26
CA GLU A 40 -12.98 -13.51 20.31
C GLU A 40 -12.53 -12.30 19.48
N VAL A 41 -11.65 -11.48 20.05
CA VAL A 41 -11.14 -10.27 19.40
C VAL A 41 -9.74 -10.60 18.85
N PRO A 42 -9.56 -10.67 17.52
CA PRO A 42 -8.24 -10.88 16.95
C PRO A 42 -7.34 -9.69 17.28
N VAL A 43 -6.09 -9.98 17.63
CA VAL A 43 -5.06 -8.97 17.86
C VAL A 43 -4.16 -8.87 16.63
N SER A 44 -3.88 -7.64 16.19
CA SER A 44 -2.88 -7.37 15.16
C SER A 44 -1.89 -6.32 15.65
N CYS A 45 -0.60 -6.66 15.62
CA CYS A 45 0.45 -5.68 15.74
C CYS A 45 0.63 -5.00 14.38
N ALA A 46 0.24 -3.73 14.30
CA ALA A 46 0.36 -2.93 13.10
C ALA A 46 1.84 -2.66 12.79
N MET A 47 2.36 -3.32 11.76
CA MET A 47 3.69 -3.07 11.21
C MET A 47 3.57 -2.03 10.10
N PHE A 48 3.93 -0.78 10.39
CA PHE A 48 3.75 0.32 9.44
C PHE A 48 4.67 0.15 8.23
N GLN A 49 4.09 -0.22 7.08
CA GLN A 49 4.77 -0.30 5.79
C GLN A 49 4.55 1.02 5.06
N GLY A 50 5.36 2.02 5.42
CA GLY A 50 5.36 3.32 4.76
C GLY A 50 6.24 3.34 3.51
N TRP A 51 6.25 4.48 2.82
CA TRP A 51 7.04 4.71 1.59
C TRP A 51 8.56 4.45 1.73
N GLN A 52 9.08 4.40 2.95
CA GLN A 52 10.50 4.16 3.25
C GLN A 52 10.75 2.86 4.02
N ASP A 53 9.72 2.08 4.28
CA ASP A 53 9.77 0.81 5.00
C ASP A 53 10.72 0.75 6.22
N LEU A 54 10.72 1.82 7.02
CA LEU A 54 11.73 2.06 8.06
C LEU A 54 11.70 1.00 9.17
N VAL A 55 10.52 0.42 9.43
CA VAL A 55 10.37 -0.65 10.42
C VAL A 55 11.10 -1.90 9.94
N TRP A 56 10.87 -2.33 8.69
CA TRP A 56 11.54 -3.51 8.17
C TRP A 56 13.03 -3.28 7.96
N GLN A 57 13.47 -2.08 7.58
CA GLN A 57 14.92 -1.79 7.49
C GLN A 57 15.66 -1.96 8.83
N GLN A 58 14.98 -1.75 9.97
CA GLN A 58 15.58 -1.98 11.29
C GLN A 58 15.58 -3.46 11.70
N ILE A 59 14.63 -4.25 11.19
CA ILE A 59 14.45 -5.66 11.55
C ILE A 59 15.23 -6.58 10.59
N ILE A 60 15.16 -6.28 9.30
CA ILE A 60 15.77 -6.98 8.17
C ILE A 60 16.51 -5.91 7.32
N PRO A 61 17.77 -5.60 7.66
CA PRO A 61 18.55 -4.59 6.95
C PRO A 61 18.74 -4.88 5.45
N GLU A 62 18.90 -3.84 4.63
CA GLU A 62 19.00 -3.94 3.17
C GLU A 62 20.16 -4.85 2.70
N GLU A 63 21.23 -4.91 3.50
CA GLU A 63 22.42 -5.71 3.26
C GLU A 63 22.17 -7.21 3.41
N THR A 64 21.09 -7.60 4.11
CA THR A 64 20.74 -9.01 4.33
C THR A 64 20.11 -9.65 3.11
N PHE A 65 19.53 -8.86 2.19
CA PHE A 65 18.91 -9.37 0.98
C PHE A 65 19.95 -9.80 -0.05
N HIS A 66 19.77 -11.01 -0.58
CA HIS A 66 20.64 -11.60 -1.57
C HIS A 66 20.50 -10.94 -2.94
N HIS A 67 19.27 -10.68 -3.37
CA HIS A 67 19.00 -10.09 -4.67
C HIS A 67 19.10 -8.57 -4.62
N LYS A 68 19.58 -7.99 -5.73
CA LYS A 68 19.58 -6.54 -5.98
C LYS A 68 18.80 -6.17 -7.26
N ASP A 69 18.31 -7.17 -8.00
CA ASP A 69 17.40 -7.02 -9.14
C ASP A 69 15.99 -6.66 -8.67
N GLU A 70 15.29 -5.75 -9.35
CA GLU A 70 14.05 -5.12 -8.88
C GLU A 70 12.97 -6.14 -8.50
N MET A 71 12.66 -7.12 -9.36
CA MET A 71 11.58 -8.07 -9.08
C MET A 71 12.01 -9.12 -8.06
N ALA A 72 13.21 -9.70 -8.22
CA ALA A 72 13.70 -10.73 -7.31
C ALA A 72 13.90 -10.18 -5.88
N ARG A 73 14.42 -8.95 -5.75
CA ARG A 73 14.55 -8.23 -4.47
C ARG A 73 13.19 -7.96 -3.83
N THR A 74 12.20 -7.56 -4.63
CA THR A 74 10.83 -7.29 -4.16
C THR A 74 10.16 -8.55 -3.64
N LEU A 75 10.29 -9.67 -4.36
CA LEU A 75 9.80 -10.98 -3.92
C LEU A 75 10.49 -11.46 -2.64
N GLU A 76 11.82 -11.27 -2.55
CA GLU A 76 12.59 -11.62 -1.36
C GLU A 76 12.11 -10.83 -0.14
N ALA A 77 11.96 -9.50 -0.25
CA ALA A 77 11.39 -8.67 0.82
C ALA A 77 9.99 -9.15 1.21
N HIS A 78 9.11 -9.34 0.21
CA HIS A 78 7.73 -9.75 0.42
C HIS A 78 7.61 -11.03 1.25
N LEU A 79 8.42 -12.04 0.93
CA LEU A 79 8.43 -13.34 1.61
C LEU A 79 9.12 -13.25 2.98
N CYS A 80 10.31 -12.63 3.05
CA CYS A 80 11.07 -12.50 4.29
C CYS A 80 10.29 -11.72 5.36
N HIS A 81 9.66 -10.59 5.01
CA HIS A 81 8.88 -9.79 5.96
C HIS A 81 7.71 -10.60 6.53
N ARG A 82 7.02 -11.40 5.68
CA ARG A 82 5.88 -12.22 6.10
C ARG A 82 6.26 -13.39 6.98
N LEU A 83 7.29 -14.12 6.58
CA LEU A 83 7.83 -15.24 7.36
C LEU A 83 8.31 -14.75 8.72
N TRP A 84 9.15 -13.72 8.73
CA TRP A 84 9.65 -13.13 9.98
C TRP A 84 8.50 -12.69 10.88
N ARG A 85 7.50 -12.00 10.34
CA ARG A 85 6.33 -11.55 11.12
C ARG A 85 5.59 -12.72 11.75
N ALA A 86 5.32 -13.76 10.98
CA ALA A 86 4.57 -14.93 11.46
C ALA A 86 5.32 -15.71 12.55
N GLU A 87 6.66 -15.69 12.52
CA GLU A 87 7.51 -16.36 13.50
C GLU A 87 7.76 -15.54 14.77
N HIS A 88 7.90 -14.22 14.65
CA HIS A 88 8.40 -13.36 15.74
C HIS A 88 7.33 -12.51 16.40
N ILE A 89 6.20 -12.25 15.73
CA ILE A 89 5.09 -11.47 16.30
C ILE A 89 3.98 -12.42 16.74
N PRO A 90 3.73 -12.56 18.06
CA PRO A 90 2.69 -13.42 18.59
C PRO A 90 1.31 -12.74 18.52
N ASP A 91 0.87 -12.42 17.30
CA ASP A 91 -0.46 -11.87 17.02
C ASP A 91 -1.32 -12.83 16.18
N ASP A 92 -2.60 -12.48 15.98
CA ASP A 92 -3.56 -13.30 15.25
C ASP A 92 -3.58 -13.04 13.75
N THR A 93 -2.65 -12.24 13.21
CA THR A 93 -2.70 -11.86 11.81
C THR A 93 -2.27 -13.04 10.94
N PRO A 94 -3.06 -13.42 9.92
CA PRO A 94 -2.69 -14.48 9.00
C PRO A 94 -1.50 -14.06 8.15
N LEU A 95 -0.52 -14.95 7.97
CA LEU A 95 0.45 -14.80 6.88
C LEU A 95 -0.31 -14.96 5.57
N ASP A 96 -0.23 -14.06 4.59
CA ASP A 96 -0.78 -14.28 3.25
C ASP A 96 0.37 -14.31 2.22
N PRO A 97 0.67 -15.46 1.59
CA PRO A 97 1.79 -15.55 0.66
C PRO A 97 1.53 -14.81 -0.66
N THR A 98 0.28 -14.44 -0.94
CA THR A 98 -0.15 -13.87 -2.23
C THR A 98 0.64 -12.61 -2.57
N PHE A 99 1.28 -12.62 -3.74
CA PHE A 99 1.99 -11.47 -4.27
C PHE A 99 1.07 -10.60 -5.12
N ALA A 100 1.05 -9.30 -4.86
CA ALA A 100 0.20 -8.36 -5.57
C ALA A 100 0.91 -7.87 -6.85
N LEU A 101 0.28 -8.08 -8.00
CA LEU A 101 0.69 -7.48 -9.26
C LEU A 101 -0.04 -6.15 -9.41
N HIS A 102 0.72 -5.05 -9.46
CA HIS A 102 0.11 -3.72 -9.42
C HIS A 102 -0.14 -3.20 -10.83
N ALA A 103 -1.42 -3.03 -11.17
CA ALA A 103 -1.88 -2.29 -12.34
C ALA A 103 -1.83 -0.79 -12.03
N LEU A 104 -0.62 -0.24 -11.86
CA LEU A 104 -0.47 1.20 -11.63
C LEU A 104 -1.06 1.95 -12.84
N PRO A 105 -1.83 3.02 -12.61
CA PRO A 105 -2.37 3.80 -13.70
C PRO A 105 -1.23 4.45 -14.48
N ALA A 106 -1.39 4.51 -15.79
CA ALA A 106 -0.51 5.27 -16.67
C ALA A 106 -0.77 6.78 -16.52
N MET A 107 -0.50 7.33 -15.35
CA MET A 107 -0.73 8.73 -15.02
C MET A 107 0.46 9.25 -14.21
N ALA A 108 0.93 10.45 -14.54
CA ALA A 108 1.98 11.08 -13.76
C ALA A 108 1.42 11.58 -12.39
N PRO A 109 2.21 11.60 -11.31
CA PRO A 109 1.72 11.99 -9.97
C PRO A 109 1.07 13.38 -9.89
N ASP A 110 1.41 14.29 -10.80
CA ASP A 110 0.88 15.64 -10.96
C ASP A 110 -0.42 15.71 -11.76
N GLU A 111 -0.81 14.63 -12.43
CA GLU A 111 -2.04 14.54 -13.23
C GLU A 111 -3.24 14.06 -12.43
N LEU A 112 -3.04 13.52 -11.22
CA LEU A 112 -4.10 12.90 -10.41
C LEU A 112 -5.26 13.86 -10.12
N TRP A 113 -4.97 15.10 -9.75
CA TRP A 113 -5.98 16.11 -9.42
C TRP A 113 -5.97 17.31 -10.37
N GLY A 114 -5.19 17.25 -11.45
CA GLY A 114 -4.96 18.38 -12.36
C GLY A 114 -4.10 19.51 -11.76
N VAL A 115 -3.51 19.29 -10.58
CA VAL A 115 -2.62 20.22 -9.88
C VAL A 115 -1.43 19.46 -9.30
N PRO A 116 -0.23 20.08 -9.25
CA PRO A 116 0.95 19.43 -8.70
C PRO A 116 0.80 19.23 -7.18
N LEU A 117 1.10 18.01 -6.72
CA LEU A 117 1.18 17.69 -5.30
C LEU A 117 2.65 17.70 -4.86
N ALA A 118 3.06 18.75 -4.17
CA ALA A 118 4.42 18.91 -3.67
C ALA A 118 4.50 18.77 -2.15
N PHE A 119 5.68 18.42 -1.66
CA PHE A 119 6.01 18.34 -0.24
C PHE A 119 7.37 18.98 0.02
N GLU A 120 7.50 19.66 1.16
CA GLU A 120 8.77 20.05 1.74
C GLU A 120 9.17 19.03 2.80
N SER A 121 10.41 18.57 2.79
CA SER A 121 10.94 17.63 3.78
C SER A 121 12.21 18.16 4.43
N THR A 122 12.54 17.61 5.60
CA THR A 122 13.79 17.89 6.32
C THR A 122 15.04 17.34 5.63
N GLY A 123 14.89 16.53 4.58
CA GLY A 123 16.00 15.85 3.89
C GLY A 123 16.58 14.65 4.64
N GLN A 124 16.15 14.37 5.87
CA GLN A 124 16.55 13.20 6.63
C GLN A 124 15.67 11.99 6.27
N ALA A 125 16.26 10.80 6.14
CA ALA A 125 15.50 9.55 6.01
C ALA A 125 14.60 9.35 7.24
N GLY A 126 13.30 9.10 7.01
CA GLY A 126 12.28 9.05 8.05
C GLY A 126 11.95 10.36 8.74
N GLY A 127 12.45 11.48 8.21
CA GLY A 127 12.23 12.81 8.77
C GLY A 127 10.83 13.36 8.50
N ALA A 128 10.51 14.46 9.19
CA ALA A 128 9.25 15.16 9.01
C ALA A 128 9.14 15.78 7.60
N TYR A 129 7.91 15.87 7.11
CA TYR A 129 7.55 16.54 5.87
C TYR A 129 6.21 17.28 6.03
N LYS A 130 5.97 18.26 5.15
CA LYS A 130 4.69 18.97 5.06
C LYS A 130 4.27 19.13 3.60
N PRO A 131 2.96 19.04 3.28
CA PRO A 131 2.47 19.40 1.96
C PRO A 131 2.78 20.87 1.64
N VAL A 132 3.02 21.16 0.36
CA VAL A 132 2.98 22.51 -0.21
C VAL A 132 1.65 22.63 -0.95
N PRO A 133 0.60 23.19 -0.30
CA PRO A 133 -0.75 23.06 -0.81
C PRO A 133 -0.97 23.85 -2.11
N PRO A 134 -1.50 23.25 -3.19
CA PRO A 134 -1.84 23.99 -4.41
C PRO A 134 -3.09 24.88 -4.27
N LEU A 135 -3.99 24.60 -3.31
CA LEU A 135 -5.22 25.37 -3.09
C LEU A 135 -4.99 26.43 -2.00
N GLN A 136 -4.69 27.66 -2.42
CA GLN A 136 -4.45 28.81 -1.53
C GLN A 136 -5.73 29.61 -1.31
N ASP A 137 -6.58 29.71 -2.32
CA ASP A 137 -7.85 30.42 -2.27
C ASP A 137 -9.03 29.52 -2.63
N PRO A 138 -10.26 29.78 -2.14
CA PRO A 138 -11.44 28.97 -2.47
C PRO A 138 -11.70 28.79 -3.97
N ALA A 139 -11.39 29.80 -4.78
CA ALA A 139 -11.54 29.77 -6.23
C ALA A 139 -10.61 28.75 -6.91
N ASP A 140 -9.53 28.32 -6.25
CA ASP A 140 -8.60 27.34 -6.79
C ASP A 140 -9.22 25.96 -6.98
N ILE A 141 -10.38 25.69 -6.37
CA ILE A 141 -11.12 24.45 -6.58
C ILE A 141 -11.45 24.22 -8.07
N ALA A 142 -11.61 25.30 -8.85
CA ALA A 142 -11.84 25.24 -10.29
C ALA A 142 -10.64 24.69 -11.10
N LYS A 143 -9.46 24.59 -10.48
CA LYS A 143 -8.26 23.98 -11.09
C LYS A 143 -8.32 22.44 -11.02
N LEU A 144 -9.12 21.89 -10.11
CA LEU A 144 -9.17 20.45 -9.87
C LEU A 144 -9.81 19.71 -11.04
N ARG A 145 -9.23 18.54 -11.35
CA ARG A 145 -9.76 17.60 -12.34
C ARG A 145 -9.84 16.22 -11.72
N ALA A 146 -10.94 15.51 -11.98
CA ALA A 146 -11.07 14.13 -11.55
C ALA A 146 -10.07 13.27 -12.33
N PRO A 147 -9.30 12.39 -11.66
CA PRO A 147 -8.41 11.47 -12.33
C PRO A 147 -9.17 10.49 -13.21
N THR A 148 -8.56 10.06 -14.30
CA THR A 148 -9.04 8.93 -15.09
C THR A 148 -8.10 7.75 -14.90
N PHE A 149 -8.59 6.67 -14.33
CA PHE A 149 -7.81 5.46 -14.14
C PHE A 149 -7.98 4.50 -15.31
N ARG A 150 -6.85 3.99 -15.81
CA ARG A 150 -6.81 2.90 -16.76
C ARG A 150 -5.76 1.91 -16.27
N ALA A 151 -6.14 0.65 -16.11
CA ALA A 151 -5.22 -0.40 -15.76
C ALA A 151 -4.16 -0.56 -16.86
N ASP A 152 -2.88 -0.53 -16.50
CA ASP A 152 -1.81 -0.93 -17.41
C ASP A 152 -1.70 -2.47 -17.40
N GLU A 153 -2.57 -3.12 -18.16
CA GLU A 153 -2.61 -4.58 -18.31
C GLU A 153 -1.26 -5.13 -18.83
N ALA A 154 -0.56 -4.36 -19.67
CA ALA A 154 0.74 -4.77 -20.19
C ALA A 154 1.82 -4.78 -19.08
N SER A 155 1.78 -3.83 -18.14
CA SER A 155 2.64 -3.85 -16.96
C SER A 155 2.37 -5.05 -16.06
N VAL A 156 1.09 -5.36 -15.80
CA VAL A 156 0.72 -6.53 -15.00
C VAL A 156 1.20 -7.83 -15.66
N ALA A 157 1.04 -7.95 -16.98
CA ALA A 157 1.51 -9.11 -17.73
C ALA A 157 3.04 -9.29 -17.63
N ARG A 158 3.81 -8.19 -17.73
CA ARG A 158 5.27 -8.22 -17.55
C ARG A 158 5.66 -8.65 -16.13
N GLN A 159 5.02 -8.09 -15.10
CA GLN A 159 5.30 -8.48 -13.71
C GLN A 159 5.01 -9.97 -13.49
N ARG A 160 3.88 -10.47 -14.02
CA ARG A 160 3.52 -11.89 -13.95
C ARG A 160 4.59 -12.78 -14.58
N GLU A 161 5.04 -12.43 -15.79
CA GLU A 161 6.10 -13.15 -16.50
C GLU A 161 7.40 -13.18 -15.68
N GLN A 162 7.82 -12.04 -15.14
CA GLN A 162 9.02 -11.96 -14.28
C GLN A 162 8.91 -12.86 -13.04
N VAL A 163 7.76 -12.88 -12.37
CA VAL A 163 7.55 -13.75 -11.20
C VAL A 163 7.56 -15.23 -11.62
N HIS A 164 6.91 -15.57 -12.73
CA HIS A 164 6.87 -16.94 -13.26
C HIS A 164 8.25 -17.41 -13.72
N ASP A 165 9.09 -16.54 -14.27
CA ASP A 165 10.46 -16.88 -14.64
C ASP A 165 11.33 -17.21 -13.43
N LEU A 166 11.11 -16.53 -12.30
CA LEU A 166 11.87 -16.72 -11.07
C LEU A 166 11.41 -17.94 -10.25
N LEU A 167 10.09 -18.16 -10.17
CA LEU A 167 9.44 -19.08 -9.22
C LEU A 167 8.53 -20.14 -9.88
N GLY A 168 8.26 -20.04 -11.18
CA GLY A 168 7.15 -20.75 -11.81
C GLY A 168 5.79 -20.30 -11.26
N GLU A 169 4.83 -21.21 -11.26
CA GLU A 169 3.46 -20.95 -10.78
C GLU A 169 3.27 -21.26 -9.28
N ALA A 170 4.36 -21.38 -8.51
CA ALA A 170 4.29 -21.79 -7.12
C ALA A 170 3.68 -20.71 -6.20
N LEU A 171 3.95 -19.44 -6.48
CA LEU A 171 3.50 -18.32 -5.66
C LEU A 171 2.11 -17.84 -6.13
N PRO A 172 1.10 -17.76 -5.24
CA PRO A 172 -0.20 -17.19 -5.59
C PRO A 172 -0.05 -15.72 -5.98
N LEU A 173 -0.67 -15.33 -7.10
CA LEU A 173 -0.64 -13.95 -7.60
C LEU A 173 -2.05 -13.37 -7.59
N ALA A 174 -2.19 -12.11 -7.15
CA ALA A 174 -3.42 -11.36 -7.25
C ALA A 174 -3.17 -10.03 -7.96
N GLU A 175 -4.00 -9.69 -8.93
CA GLU A 175 -3.95 -8.36 -9.54
C GLU A 175 -4.59 -7.35 -8.59
N ARG A 176 -3.91 -6.21 -8.40
CA ARG A 176 -4.43 -5.08 -7.63
C ARG A 176 -4.29 -3.82 -8.45
N ALA A 177 -5.39 -3.09 -8.56
CA ALA A 177 -5.41 -1.72 -9.06
C ALA A 177 -5.71 -0.83 -7.86
N ASP A 178 -4.71 -0.12 -7.33
CA ASP A 178 -4.96 0.80 -6.23
C ASP A 178 -4.04 2.02 -6.33
N ALA A 179 -4.57 3.07 -6.95
CA ALA A 179 -3.92 4.37 -7.00
C ALA A 179 -4.52 5.36 -6.00
N LEU A 180 -5.68 5.03 -5.42
CA LEU A 180 -6.42 5.87 -4.49
C LEU A 180 -6.52 5.14 -3.14
N HIS A 181 -5.36 4.77 -2.62
CA HIS A 181 -5.20 4.06 -1.35
C HIS A 181 -5.61 4.91 -0.12
N ASN A 182 -6.00 6.16 -0.33
CA ASN A 182 -6.23 7.17 0.70
C ASN A 182 -7.67 7.66 0.70
N GLY A 183 -8.22 7.83 1.91
CA GLY A 183 -9.51 8.50 2.09
C GLY A 183 -9.49 9.95 1.59
N PRO A 184 -10.66 10.53 1.28
CA PRO A 184 -10.76 11.89 0.73
C PRO A 184 -10.12 12.95 1.64
N PHE A 185 -10.09 12.72 2.95
CA PHE A 185 -9.46 13.63 3.90
C PHE A 185 -7.95 13.78 3.68
N GLU A 186 -7.23 12.69 3.40
CA GLU A 186 -5.78 12.77 3.19
C GLU A 186 -5.46 13.53 1.90
N TRP A 187 -6.26 13.35 0.85
CA TRP A 187 -6.15 14.16 -0.37
C TRP A 187 -6.46 15.62 -0.11
N ALA A 188 -7.48 15.93 0.70
CA ALA A 188 -7.79 17.29 1.10
C ALA A 188 -6.63 17.95 1.85
N VAL A 189 -5.96 17.22 2.76
CA VAL A 189 -4.76 17.71 3.46
C VAL A 189 -3.61 17.98 2.47
N ARG A 190 -3.40 17.13 1.47
CA ARG A 190 -2.35 17.35 0.44
C ARG A 190 -2.66 18.56 -0.43
N LEU A 191 -3.94 18.80 -0.73
CA LEU A 191 -4.39 19.89 -1.61
C LEU A 191 -4.49 21.24 -0.91
N ARG A 192 -4.92 21.26 0.36
CA ARG A 192 -5.24 22.49 1.12
C ARG A 192 -4.28 22.77 2.29
N GLY A 193 -3.58 21.74 2.76
CA GLY A 193 -2.78 21.79 3.98
C GLY A 193 -3.65 21.56 5.22
N MET A 194 -3.09 20.87 6.23
CA MET A 194 -3.82 20.50 7.44
C MET A 194 -4.35 21.74 8.18
N ASP A 195 -3.51 22.74 8.40
CA ASP A 195 -3.86 23.92 9.21
C ASP A 195 -5.02 24.70 8.59
N ASN A 196 -4.94 24.99 7.29
CA ASN A 196 -6.00 25.67 6.56
C ASN A 196 -7.30 24.85 6.56
N LEU A 197 -7.20 23.53 6.35
CA LEU A 197 -8.36 22.65 6.33
C LEU A 197 -9.09 22.67 7.69
N LEU A 198 -8.35 22.65 8.80
CA LEU A 198 -8.92 22.72 10.15
C LEU A 198 -9.59 24.08 10.41
N LEU A 199 -9.00 25.18 9.94
CA LEU A 199 -9.62 26.51 10.03
C LEU A 199 -10.88 26.62 9.14
N ASP A 200 -10.83 26.04 7.94
CA ASP A 200 -11.94 26.07 6.98
C ASP A 200 -13.19 25.32 7.49
N VAL A 201 -13.04 24.39 8.46
CA VAL A 201 -14.20 23.79 9.17
C VAL A 201 -15.06 24.86 9.85
N TYR A 202 -14.44 25.91 10.39
CA TYR A 202 -15.13 27.00 11.07
C TYR A 202 -15.40 28.17 10.12
N ASP A 203 -14.38 28.63 9.40
CA ASP A 203 -14.46 29.84 8.58
C ASP A 203 -15.21 29.63 7.27
N ARG A 204 -15.12 28.43 6.67
CA ARG A 204 -15.60 28.14 5.31
C ARG A 204 -16.22 26.74 5.18
N PRO A 205 -17.20 26.37 6.03
CA PRO A 205 -17.73 25.01 6.07
C PRO A 205 -18.36 24.57 4.75
N GLU A 206 -19.04 25.46 4.02
CA GLU A 206 -19.67 25.11 2.74
C GLU A 206 -18.65 24.85 1.63
N TRP A 207 -17.56 25.61 1.60
CA TRP A 207 -16.48 25.38 0.63
C TRP A 207 -15.73 24.08 0.94
N LEU A 208 -15.47 23.78 2.22
CA LEU A 208 -14.84 22.51 2.60
C LEU A 208 -15.73 21.31 2.20
N LYS A 209 -17.06 21.42 2.36
CA LYS A 209 -17.99 20.39 1.89
C LYS A 209 -17.93 20.22 0.37
N GLU A 210 -17.80 21.29 -0.40
CA GLU A 210 -17.62 21.24 -1.85
C GLU A 210 -16.34 20.48 -2.24
N LEU A 211 -15.21 20.79 -1.60
CA LEU A 211 -13.96 20.07 -1.80
C LEU A 211 -14.09 18.57 -1.48
N MET A 212 -14.69 18.25 -0.33
CA MET A 212 -14.88 16.85 0.08
C MET A 212 -15.83 16.10 -0.86
N ALA A 213 -16.89 16.75 -1.35
CA ALA A 213 -17.82 16.16 -2.32
C ALA A 213 -17.13 15.88 -3.66
N PHE A 214 -16.30 16.81 -4.14
CA PHE A 214 -15.49 16.60 -5.33
C PHE A 214 -14.55 15.40 -5.17
N LEU A 215 -13.77 15.35 -4.08
CA LEU A 215 -12.84 14.25 -3.81
C LEU A 215 -13.54 12.91 -3.68
N GLN A 216 -14.64 12.85 -2.94
CA GLN A 216 -15.43 11.63 -2.80
C GLN A 216 -15.98 11.16 -4.15
N GLY A 217 -16.56 12.06 -4.94
CA GLY A 217 -17.10 11.74 -6.26
C GLY A 217 -16.03 11.21 -7.21
N ALA A 218 -14.86 11.85 -7.21
CA ALA A 218 -13.73 11.46 -8.04
C ALA A 218 -13.05 10.14 -7.61
N ILE A 219 -13.08 9.80 -6.32
CA ILE A 219 -12.48 8.55 -5.81
C ILE A 219 -13.34 7.33 -6.16
N VAL A 220 -14.66 7.49 -6.19
CA VAL A 220 -15.61 6.39 -6.39
C VAL A 220 -15.98 6.18 -7.87
N ALA A 221 -15.73 7.18 -8.73
CA ALA A 221 -16.04 7.16 -10.16
C ALA A 221 -15.21 6.14 -10.95
#